data_AF-A0A0A8JDQ1-F1
#
_entry.id   AF-A0A0A8JDQ1-F1
#
_cell.length_a   1.000
_cell.length_b   1.000
_cell.length_c   1.000
_cell.angle_alpha   90.00
_cell.angle_beta   90.00
_cell.angle_gamma   90.00
#
_symmetry.space_group_name_H-M   'P 1'
#
loop_
_entity.id
_entity.type
_entity.pdbx_description
1 polymer ?
#
loop_
_entity_poly.entity_id
_entity_poly.type
_entity_poly.pdbx_seq_one_letter_code
_entity_poly.pdbx_strand_id
1 'polypeptide(L)'
;ESYKPIVAEAARKAATKVYNRIMVTHLLMDKTKENRVAGAVGFNVRTGDFYVFRAKAVIVAAGGASHIFKPRSVGEGMGRTWYAPWSSASAYALPILVGAKMTQMENRIVLTRFKDG
;
A
#
# COMPACT_ATOMS: atom_id res chain seq x y z
N GLU A 1 -14.88 16.46 -0.15
CA GLU A 1 -14.13 15.35 -0.77
C GLU A 1 -14.58 15.07 -2.22
N SER A 2 -14.14 15.87 -3.20
CA SER A 2 -14.51 15.65 -4.62
C SER A 2 -13.36 15.15 -5.49
N TYR A 3 -12.11 15.35 -5.05
CA TYR A 3 -10.93 15.12 -5.89
C TYR A 3 -10.69 13.64 -6.25
N LYS A 4 -10.74 12.73 -5.26
CA LYS A 4 -10.47 11.31 -5.48
C LYS A 4 -11.48 10.62 -6.41
N PRO A 5 -12.80 10.86 -6.31
CA PRO A 5 -13.77 10.33 -7.27
C PRO A 5 -13.45 10.71 -8.73
N ILE A 6 -13.07 11.97 -9.00
CA ILE A 6 -12.74 12.47 -10.35
C ILE A 6 -11.56 11.70 -10.94
N VAL A 7 -10.45 11.60 -10.19
CA VAL A 7 -9.25 10.89 -10.64
C VAL A 7 -9.52 9.39 -10.79
N ALA A 8 -10.29 8.80 -9.88
CA ALA A 8 -10.64 7.38 -9.92
C ALA A 8 -11.53 7.03 -11.12
N GLU A 9 -12.42 7.92 -11.54
CA GLU A 9 -13.24 7.71 -12.73
C GLU A 9 -12.39 7.65 -14.00
N ALA A 10 -11.47 8.61 -14.18
CA ALA A 10 -10.55 8.61 -15.31
C ALA A 10 -9.69 7.34 -15.34
N ALA A 11 -9.13 6.93 -14.20
CA ALA A 11 -8.35 5.71 -14.10
C ALA A 11 -9.18 4.45 -14.41
N ARG A 12 -10.43 4.38 -13.93
CA ARG A 12 -11.33 3.24 -14.20
C ARG A 12 -11.68 3.13 -15.69
N LYS A 13 -11.84 4.26 -16.40
CA LYS A 13 -12.09 4.27 -17.85
C LYS A 13 -10.86 3.81 -18.64
N ALA A 14 -9.65 4.12 -18.18
CA ALA A 14 -8.41 3.74 -18.84
C ALA A 14 -7.94 2.30 -18.53
N ALA A 15 -8.30 1.76 -17.36
CA ALA A 15 -7.82 0.45 -16.92
C ALA A 15 -8.55 -0.71 -17.61
N THR A 16 -7.81 -1.71 -18.08
CA THR A 16 -8.40 -2.93 -18.65
C THR A 16 -9.20 -3.73 -17.62
N LYS A 17 -8.68 -3.82 -16.38
CA LYS A 17 -9.34 -4.52 -15.26
C LYS A 17 -9.02 -3.80 -13.96
N VAL A 18 -9.98 -3.78 -13.05
CA VAL A 18 -9.82 -3.24 -11.69
C VAL A 18 -10.27 -4.30 -10.70
N TYR A 19 -9.35 -4.71 -9.81
CA TYR A 19 -9.65 -5.62 -8.72
C TYR A 19 -9.71 -4.82 -7.41
N ASN A 20 -10.91 -4.76 -6.82
CA ASN A 20 -11.12 -4.11 -5.53
C ASN A 20 -11.15 -5.15 -4.41
N ARG A 21 -10.88 -4.71 -3.18
CA ARG A 21 -10.94 -5.55 -1.96
C ARG A 21 -9.96 -6.73 -1.96
N ILE A 22 -8.91 -6.67 -2.78
CA ILE A 22 -7.79 -7.61 -2.72
C ILE A 22 -6.66 -6.98 -1.90
N MET A 23 -6.28 -7.62 -0.80
CA MET A 23 -5.07 -7.24 -0.05
C MET A 23 -3.90 -8.04 -0.62
N VAL A 24 -2.97 -7.34 -1.29
CA VAL A 24 -1.71 -7.93 -1.76
C VAL A 24 -0.77 -8.08 -0.55
N THR A 25 -0.21 -9.27 -0.37
CA THR A 25 0.64 -9.59 0.79
C THR A 25 2.08 -9.88 0.41
N HIS A 26 2.33 -10.42 -0.79
CA HIS A 26 3.67 -10.75 -1.26
C HIS A 26 3.84 -10.49 -2.75
N LEU A 27 5.06 -10.13 -3.14
CA LEU A 27 5.49 -10.16 -4.53
C LEU A 27 6.00 -11.56 -4.88
N LEU A 28 5.86 -11.96 -6.14
CA LEU A 28 6.40 -13.20 -6.67
C LEU A 28 7.66 -12.92 -7.47
N MET A 29 8.69 -13.73 -7.27
CA MET A 29 9.95 -13.65 -8.02
C MET A 29 10.00 -14.73 -9.10
N ASP A 30 10.73 -14.44 -10.18
CA ASP A 30 10.96 -15.39 -11.28
C ASP A 30 11.83 -16.55 -10.78
N LYS A 31 11.46 -17.78 -11.17
CA LYS A 31 12.15 -19.00 -10.75
C LYS A 31 13.50 -19.20 -11.46
N THR A 32 13.64 -18.63 -12.65
CA THR A 32 14.78 -18.84 -13.55
C THR A 32 15.66 -17.61 -13.70
N LYS A 33 15.12 -16.42 -13.46
CA LYS A 33 15.85 -15.15 -13.54
C LYS A 33 15.96 -14.53 -12.15
N GLU A 34 17.17 -14.53 -11.62
CA GLU A 34 17.46 -13.89 -10.34
C GLU A 34 17.07 -12.41 -10.36
N ASN A 35 16.60 -11.90 -9.23
CA ASN A 35 16.24 -10.50 -9.02
C ASN A 35 15.21 -9.94 -10.03
N ARG A 36 14.29 -10.80 -10.52
CA ARG A 36 13.21 -10.43 -11.43
C ARG A 36 11.85 -10.68 -10.80
N VAL A 37 11.00 -9.66 -10.74
CA VAL A 37 9.59 -9.84 -10.33
C VAL A 37 8.82 -10.60 -11.41
N ALA A 38 7.95 -11.52 -10.99
CA ALA A 38 7.06 -12.32 -11.82
C ALA A 38 5.57 -12.09 -11.54
N GLY A 39 5.24 -11.32 -10.49
CA GLY A 39 3.86 -11.09 -10.11
C GLY A 39 3.66 -10.69 -8.65
N ALA A 40 2.45 -10.96 -8.15
CA ALA A 40 2.07 -10.75 -6.76
C ALA A 40 0.96 -11.72 -6.34
N VAL A 41 0.83 -11.94 -5.04
CA VAL A 41 -0.27 -12.70 -4.44
C VAL A 41 -1.00 -11.90 -3.39
N GLY A 42 -2.28 -12.21 -3.22
CA GLY A 42 -3.13 -11.59 -2.23
C GLY A 42 -4.41 -12.38 -2.05
N PHE A 43 -5.31 -11.87 -1.23
CA PHE A 43 -6.61 -12.48 -1.02
C PHE A 43 -7.70 -11.43 -0.98
N ASN A 44 -8.91 -11.84 -1.35
CA ASN A 44 -10.08 -10.98 -1.24
C ASN A 44 -10.52 -10.91 0.22
N VAL A 45 -10.53 -9.71 0.79
CA VAL A 45 -10.87 -9.52 2.22
C VAL A 45 -12.36 -9.72 2.53
N ARG A 46 -13.20 -9.92 1.50
CA ARG A 46 -14.64 -10.22 1.67
C ARG A 46 -14.97 -11.70 1.48
N THR A 47 -14.33 -12.37 0.53
CA THR A 47 -14.64 -13.77 0.18
C THR A 47 -13.60 -14.76 0.67
N GLY A 48 -12.38 -14.31 0.98
CA GLY A 48 -11.25 -15.18 1.32
C GLY A 48 -10.54 -15.77 0.10
N ASP A 49 -11.05 -15.55 -1.11
CA ASP A 49 -10.47 -16.09 -2.34
C ASP A 49 -9.01 -15.67 -2.51
N PHE A 50 -8.15 -16.63 -2.83
CA PHE A 50 -6.73 -16.40 -3.09
C PHE A 50 -6.49 -15.99 -4.55
N TYR A 51 -5.72 -14.93 -4.75
CA TYR A 51 -5.40 -14.39 -6.06
C TYR A 51 -3.92 -14.52 -6.36
N VAL A 52 -3.62 -15.00 -7.56
CA VAL A 52 -2.26 -15.04 -8.13
C VAL A 52 -2.24 -14.15 -9.37
N PHE A 53 -1.55 -13.03 -9.29
CA PHE A 53 -1.33 -12.14 -10.42
C PHE A 53 0.03 -12.45 -11.03
N ARG A 54 0.05 -12.94 -12.28
CA ARG A 54 1.28 -13.09 -13.07
C ARG A 54 1.48 -11.83 -13.91
N ALA A 55 2.65 -11.21 -13.81
CA ALA A 55 2.92 -9.95 -14.50
C ALA A 55 4.39 -9.83 -14.92
N LYS A 56 4.60 -9.20 -16.09
CA LYS A 56 5.94 -8.85 -16.57
C LYS A 56 6.50 -7.62 -15.87
N ALA A 57 5.68 -6.75 -15.31
CA ALA A 57 6.10 -5.59 -14.54
C ALA A 57 5.08 -5.36 -13.43
N VAL A 58 5.56 -4.93 -12.25
CA VAL A 58 4.73 -4.65 -11.09
C VAL A 58 5.07 -3.26 -10.57
N ILE A 59 4.05 -2.43 -10.38
CA ILE A 59 4.18 -1.11 -9.75
C ILE A 59 3.51 -1.19 -8.38
N VAL A 60 4.25 -0.88 -7.32
CA VAL A 60 3.73 -0.84 -5.95
C VAL A 60 3.42 0.60 -5.58
N ALA A 61 2.13 0.94 -5.52
CA ALA A 61 1.63 2.28 -5.20
C ALA A 61 0.73 2.26 -3.95
N ALA A 62 1.17 1.58 -2.89
CA ALA A 62 0.35 1.27 -1.70
C ALA A 62 0.38 2.35 -0.59
N GLY A 63 0.91 3.55 -0.89
CA GLY A 63 1.06 4.64 0.08
C GLY A 63 2.18 4.41 1.11
N GLY A 64 2.34 5.37 2.02
CA GLY A 64 3.38 5.32 3.05
C GLY A 64 3.05 4.42 4.25
N ALA A 65 3.48 4.83 5.43
CA ALA A 65 3.23 4.12 6.68
C ALA A 65 2.71 5.05 7.78
N SER A 66 1.52 4.73 8.27
CA SER A 66 0.90 5.30 9.46
C SER A 66 0.94 4.26 10.59
N HIS A 67 0.66 4.69 11.83
CA HIS A 67 0.59 3.81 13.01
C HIS A 67 1.86 3.04 13.38
N ILE A 68 3.02 3.37 12.80
CA ILE A 68 4.32 2.82 13.26
C ILE A 68 4.66 3.33 14.67
N PHE A 69 4.32 4.58 14.98
CA PHE A 69 4.56 5.20 16.28
C PHE A 69 3.25 5.35 17.06
N LYS A 70 3.33 5.29 18.40
CA LYS A 70 2.19 5.55 19.28
C LYS A 70 1.66 6.99 19.05
N PRO A 71 0.37 7.17 18.70
CA PRO A 71 -0.22 8.49 18.51
C PRO A 71 -0.41 9.24 19.83
N ARG A 72 -0.63 10.56 19.75
CA ARG A 72 -0.89 11.41 20.94
C ARG A 72 -2.24 11.11 21.60
N SER A 73 -3.25 10.74 20.83
CA SER A 73 -4.56 10.31 21.33
C SER A 73 -4.63 8.78 21.36
N VAL A 74 -5.08 8.21 22.48
CA VAL A 74 -5.28 6.76 22.68
C VAL A 74 -6.76 6.42 22.78
N GLY A 75 -7.12 5.14 22.68
CA GLY A 75 -8.53 4.71 22.61
C GLY A 75 -9.15 5.02 21.25
N GLU A 76 -10.37 5.54 21.22
CA GLU A 76 -11.10 5.86 19.97
C GLU A 76 -10.34 6.87 19.10
N GLY A 77 -9.59 7.78 19.72
CA GLY A 77 -8.80 8.79 19.03
C GLY A 77 -7.60 8.25 18.24
N MET A 78 -7.25 6.97 18.37
CA MET A 78 -6.11 6.38 17.67
C MET A 78 -6.24 6.46 16.15
N GLY A 79 -7.46 6.36 15.61
CA GLY A 79 -7.72 6.45 14.17
C GLY A 79 -7.48 7.84 13.56
N ARG A 80 -7.29 8.88 14.39
CA ARG A 80 -7.05 10.26 13.95
C ARG A 80 -5.55 10.51 13.69
N THR A 81 -4.95 9.74 12.79
CA THR A 81 -3.61 10.04 12.29
C THR A 81 -3.64 11.18 11.28
N TRP A 82 -2.59 11.98 11.22
CA TRP A 82 -2.50 13.05 10.23
C TRP A 82 -2.43 12.50 8.79
N TYR A 83 -1.63 11.44 8.60
CA TYR A 83 -1.57 10.73 7.32
C TYR A 83 -2.65 9.65 7.28
N ALA A 84 -2.87 9.06 6.10
CA ALA A 84 -3.92 8.06 5.90
C ALA A 84 -3.79 6.87 6.89
N PRO A 85 -4.78 6.61 7.78
CA PRO A 85 -4.67 5.59 8.81
C PRO A 85 -4.63 4.16 8.24
N TRP A 86 -5.18 3.96 7.03
CA TRP A 86 -5.16 2.67 6.33
C TRP A 86 -3.83 2.37 5.62
N SER A 87 -2.86 3.29 5.60
CA SER A 87 -1.54 3.05 5.00
C SER A 87 -0.63 2.30 5.98
N SER A 88 -0.45 1.00 5.77
CA SER A 88 0.23 0.08 6.69
C SER A 88 1.64 -0.34 6.22
N ALA A 89 2.38 0.56 5.55
CA ALA A 89 3.75 0.30 5.08
C ALA A 89 3.88 -0.75 3.96
N SER A 90 2.79 -1.17 3.30
CA SER A 90 2.86 -2.18 2.23
C SER A 90 3.76 -1.77 1.06
N ALA A 91 3.88 -0.47 0.76
CA ALA A 91 4.78 0.00 -0.29
C ALA A 91 6.26 -0.17 0.05
N TYR A 92 6.60 -0.37 1.33
CA TYR A 92 7.96 -0.65 1.79
C TYR A 92 8.16 -2.14 2.00
N ALA A 93 7.25 -2.80 2.72
CA ALA A 93 7.39 -4.21 3.06
C ALA A 93 7.45 -5.11 1.80
N LEU A 94 6.58 -4.86 0.82
CA LEU A 94 6.52 -5.68 -0.41
C LEU A 94 7.85 -5.65 -1.19
N PRO A 95 8.46 -4.47 -1.50
CA PRO A 95 9.77 -4.43 -2.14
C PRO A 95 10.93 -4.90 -1.26
N ILE A 96 10.94 -4.57 0.05
CA ILE A 96 12.03 -4.97 0.96
C ILE A 96 12.17 -6.49 1.00
N LEU A 97 11.05 -7.21 1.10
CA LEU A 97 11.03 -8.67 1.18
C LEU A 97 11.56 -9.35 -0.09
N VAL A 98 11.59 -8.65 -1.23
CA VAL A 98 12.16 -9.16 -2.48
C VAL A 98 13.53 -8.57 -2.80
N GLY A 99 14.19 -7.93 -1.83
CA GLY A 99 15.54 -7.42 -1.97
C GLY A 99 15.66 -6.09 -2.72
N ALA A 100 14.55 -5.35 -2.89
CA ALA A 100 14.62 -4.02 -3.46
C ALA A 100 15.41 -3.08 -2.54
N LYS A 101 16.33 -2.30 -3.12
CA LYS A 101 17.11 -1.31 -2.38
C LYS A 101 16.22 -0.16 -1.93
N MET A 102 16.33 0.20 -0.66
CA MET A 102 15.65 1.34 -0.07
C MET A 102 16.63 2.50 0.12
N THR A 103 16.10 3.72 0.29
CA THR A 103 16.90 4.92 0.52
C THR A 103 16.18 5.82 1.52
N GLN A 104 16.93 6.56 2.33
CA GLN A 104 16.42 7.52 3.32
C GLN A 104 15.32 6.95 4.24
N MET A 105 15.41 5.67 4.64
CA MET A 105 14.40 5.02 5.48
C MET A 105 14.38 5.57 6.92
N GLU A 106 15.44 6.25 7.33
CA GLU A 106 15.54 7.01 8.58
C GLU A 106 14.77 8.34 8.54
N ASN A 107 14.47 8.86 7.34
CA ASN A 107 13.75 10.11 7.18
C ASN A 107 12.28 9.92 7.54
N ARG A 108 11.81 10.70 8.52
CA ARG A 108 10.42 10.69 8.96
C ARG A 108 9.84 12.10 8.94
N ILE A 109 8.55 12.18 8.67
CA ILE A 109 7.81 13.44 8.67
C ILE A 109 7.05 13.56 10.00
N VAL A 110 7.32 14.63 10.75
CA VAL A 110 6.60 15.01 11.96
C VAL A 110 6.02 16.40 11.73
N LEU A 111 4.69 16.53 11.78
CA LEU A 111 4.01 17.75 11.38
C LEU A 111 3.35 18.46 12.55
N THR A 112 3.53 19.77 12.58
CA THR A 112 2.84 20.67 13.49
C THR A 112 1.47 21.00 12.92
N ARG A 113 0.41 20.61 13.63
CA ARG A 113 -1.00 20.83 13.26
C ARG A 113 -1.82 21.17 14.51
N PHE A 114 -3.06 21.63 14.31
CA PHE A 114 -3.99 21.85 15.41
C PHE A 114 -4.24 20.56 16.19
N LYS A 115 -4.37 20.68 17.51
CA LYS A 115 -4.56 19.56 18.43
C LYS A 115 -5.99 19.02 18.40
N ASP A 116 -6.97 19.91 18.29
CA ASP A 116 -8.38 19.64 18.58
C ASP A 116 -9.31 19.93 17.39
N GLY A 117 -8.86 19.60 16.17
CA GLY A 117 -9.68 19.69 14.95
C GLY A 117 -10.80 18.66 14.85
#